data_AF-A0A0Q9R721-F1
#
_entry.id   AF-A0A0Q9R721-F1
#
_cell.length_a   1.000
_cell.length_b   1.000
_cell.length_c   1.000
_cell.angle_alpha   90.00
_cell.angle_beta   90.00
_cell.angle_gamma   90.00
#
_symmetry.space_group_name_H-M   'P 1'
#
loop_
_entity.id
_entity.type
_entity.pdbx_description
1 polymer ?
#
loop_
_entity_poly.entity_id
_entity_poly.type
_entity_poly.pdbx_seq_one_letter_code
_entity_poly.pdbx_strand_id
1 'polypeptide(L)'
;MPAWHDRFTAEQIDAYEAALLRWQEYTAKGNEIYRSGRDTPQARAVLREYSMEWQLRVRELAQVYDQGAVRIVSPESALSWKPISITDKVVVISQCTDYTNLLVTQEGEPVKGTRPDNLVTPLLIEMDKPVGRDWMVATTNLKDERPCAAR
;
A
#
# COMPACT_ATOMS: atom_id res chain seq x y z
N MET A 1 -16.82 -13.38 14.67
CA MET A 1 -15.51 -13.41 13.97
C MET A 1 -15.77 -13.49 12.47
N PRO A 2 -14.91 -12.91 11.62
CA PRO A 2 -15.02 -13.04 10.17
C PRO A 2 -14.99 -14.51 9.70
N ALA A 3 -15.76 -14.85 8.67
CA ALA A 3 -15.88 -16.22 8.14
C ALA A 3 -14.56 -16.83 7.63
N TRP A 4 -13.52 -16.03 7.44
CA TRP A 4 -12.21 -16.53 7.02
C TRP A 4 -11.35 -17.03 8.19
N HIS A 5 -11.66 -16.68 9.45
CA HIS A 5 -10.87 -17.10 10.63
C HIS A 5 -10.79 -18.62 10.76
N ASP A 6 -11.88 -19.32 10.44
CA ASP A 6 -11.98 -20.79 10.55
C ASP A 6 -10.99 -21.55 9.63
N ARG A 7 -10.34 -20.84 8.69
CA ARG A 7 -9.38 -21.39 7.74
C ARG A 7 -7.93 -21.32 8.20
N PHE A 8 -7.64 -20.66 9.33
CA PHE A 8 -6.29 -20.36 9.78
C PHE A 8 -6.11 -20.65 11.26
N THR A 9 -4.88 -20.93 11.67
CA THR A 9 -4.53 -21.08 13.09
C THR A 9 -4.52 -19.71 13.78
N ALA A 10 -4.54 -19.70 15.13
CA ALA A 10 -4.44 -18.48 15.90
C ALA A 10 -3.16 -17.69 15.56
N GLU A 11 -2.03 -18.38 15.42
CA GLU A 11 -0.75 -17.76 15.08
C GLU A 11 -0.76 -17.14 13.69
N GLN A 12 -1.48 -17.74 12.74
CA GLN A 12 -1.67 -17.18 11.40
C GLN A 12 -2.56 -15.94 11.45
N ILE A 13 -3.64 -15.97 12.24
CA ILE A 13 -4.50 -14.79 12.43
C ILE A 13 -3.69 -13.63 13.03
N ASP A 14 -2.89 -13.88 14.06
CA ASP A 14 -2.01 -12.88 14.69
C ASP A 14 -0.99 -12.32 13.69
N ALA A 15 -0.39 -13.17 12.85
CA ALA A 15 0.53 -12.76 11.79
C ALA A 15 -0.15 -11.83 10.78
N TYR A 16 -1.38 -12.15 10.37
CA TYR A 16 -2.18 -11.30 9.48
C TYR A 16 -2.52 -9.96 10.11
N GLU A 17 -2.98 -9.94 11.36
CA GLU A 17 -3.35 -8.71 12.06
C GLU A 17 -2.13 -7.78 12.22
N ALA A 18 -0.96 -8.34 12.57
CA ALA A 18 0.28 -7.59 12.67
C ALA A 18 0.74 -7.02 11.31
N ALA A 19 0.66 -7.83 10.24
CA ALA A 19 1.01 -7.39 8.89
C ALA A 19 0.04 -6.30 8.38
N LEU A 20 -1.26 -6.44 8.64
CA LEU A 20 -2.28 -5.47 8.27
C LEU A 20 -2.07 -4.14 9.00
N LEU A 21 -1.76 -4.17 10.29
CA LEU A 21 -1.45 -2.97 11.06
C LEU A 21 -0.23 -2.24 10.47
N ARG A 22 0.84 -2.96 10.16
CA ARG A 22 2.05 -2.40 9.54
C ARG A 22 1.77 -1.82 8.15
N TRP A 23 0.93 -2.46 7.35
CA TRP A 23 0.47 -1.90 6.07
C TRP A 23 -0.29 -0.58 6.27
N GLN A 24 -1.24 -0.53 7.20
CA GLN A 24 -2.04 0.67 7.46
C GLN A 24 -1.18 1.85 7.95
N GLU A 25 -0.21 1.59 8.82
CA GLU A 25 0.77 2.60 9.24
C GLU A 25 1.59 3.12 8.07
N TYR A 26 2.07 2.21 7.20
CA TYR A 26 2.81 2.58 6.02
C TYR A 26 1.97 3.42 5.07
N THR A 27 0.72 3.04 4.80
CA THR A 27 -0.19 3.82 3.93
C THR A 27 -0.42 5.22 4.49
N ALA A 28 -0.63 5.37 5.80
CA ALA A 28 -0.83 6.68 6.42
C ALA A 28 0.42 7.58 6.29
N LYS A 29 1.60 7.05 6.63
CA LYS A 29 2.88 7.79 6.52
C LYS A 29 3.25 8.07 5.06
N GLY A 30 3.06 7.09 4.19
CA GLY A 30 3.28 7.18 2.75
C GLY A 30 2.42 8.25 2.10
N ASN A 31 1.14 8.32 2.46
CA ASN A 31 0.23 9.35 1.97
C ASN A 31 0.72 10.76 2.33
N GLU A 32 1.31 10.96 3.52
CA GLU A 32 1.94 12.24 3.87
C GLU A 32 3.18 12.52 3.02
N ILE A 33 4.06 11.52 2.85
CA ILE A 33 5.28 11.63 2.05
C ILE A 33 4.94 12.02 0.61
N TYR A 34 4.06 11.29 -0.06
CA TYR A 34 3.71 11.52 -1.47
C TYR A 34 2.82 12.74 -1.69
N ARG A 35 2.05 13.17 -0.67
CA ARG A 35 1.35 14.46 -0.70
C ARG A 35 2.31 15.64 -0.57
N SER A 36 3.34 15.53 0.27
CA SER A 36 4.39 16.56 0.33
C SER A 36 5.25 16.55 -0.94
N GLY A 37 5.48 15.35 -1.49
CA GLY A 37 6.39 15.06 -2.59
C GLY A 37 7.81 15.55 -2.35
N ARG A 38 8.31 15.52 -1.11
CA ARG A 38 9.65 16.02 -0.76
C ARG A 38 10.56 14.88 -0.33
N ASP A 39 11.78 14.89 -0.85
CA ASP A 39 12.80 13.91 -0.48
C ASP A 39 13.54 14.36 0.79
N THR A 40 12.97 14.03 1.95
CA THR A 40 13.52 14.37 3.27
C THR A 40 14.17 13.16 3.95
N PRO A 41 15.11 13.38 4.90
CA PRO A 41 15.67 12.29 5.69
C PRO A 41 14.60 11.43 6.40
N GLN A 42 13.54 12.06 6.90
CA GLN A 42 12.42 11.41 7.56
C GLN A 42 11.63 10.54 6.58
N ALA A 43 11.33 11.04 5.38
CA ALA A 43 10.65 10.25 4.35
C ALA A 43 11.48 9.03 3.93
N ARG A 44 12.80 9.20 3.74
CA ARG A 44 13.72 8.09 3.45
C ARG A 44 13.76 7.05 4.57
N ALA A 45 13.67 7.48 5.83
CA ALA A 45 13.64 6.56 6.98
C ALA A 45 12.37 5.69 6.97
N VAL A 46 11.20 6.29 6.72
CA VAL A 46 9.93 5.55 6.58
C VAL A 46 10.02 4.55 5.45
N LEU A 47 10.50 4.95 4.27
CA LEU A 47 10.63 4.04 3.13
C LEU A 47 11.57 2.85 3.44
N ARG A 48 12.68 3.10 4.14
CA ARG A 48 13.62 2.04 4.60
C ARG A 48 13.02 1.09 5.62
N GLU A 49 12.15 1.60 6.47
CA GLU A 49 11.52 0.82 7.54
C GLU A 49 10.40 -0.08 7.01
N TYR A 50 9.62 0.39 6.05
CA TYR A 50 8.39 -0.28 5.63
C TYR A 50 8.46 -0.95 4.25
N SER A 51 9.38 -0.59 3.36
CA SER A 51 9.43 -1.14 1.99
C SER A 51 10.64 -2.06 1.80
N MET A 52 10.42 -3.27 1.29
CA MET A 52 11.51 -4.16 0.85
C MET A 52 12.30 -3.52 -0.29
N GLU A 53 11.63 -2.81 -1.18
CA GLU A 53 12.23 -2.07 -2.31
C GLU A 53 12.62 -0.63 -1.96
N TRP A 54 13.04 -0.35 -0.72
CA TRP A 54 13.23 1.02 -0.25
C TRP A 54 14.18 1.87 -1.11
N GLN A 55 15.23 1.27 -1.71
CA GLN A 55 16.14 1.99 -2.60
C GLN A 55 15.41 2.56 -3.82
N LEU A 56 14.52 1.75 -4.41
CA LEU A 56 13.71 2.16 -5.56
C LEU A 56 12.74 3.26 -5.14
N ARG A 57 12.06 3.10 -4.00
CA ARG A 57 11.11 4.11 -3.50
C ARG A 57 11.76 5.44 -3.15
N VAL A 58 12.96 5.42 -2.56
CA VAL A 58 13.74 6.63 -2.29
C VAL A 58 14.14 7.31 -3.59
N ARG A 59 14.55 6.54 -4.60
CA ARG A 59 14.88 7.09 -5.93
C ARG A 59 13.67 7.72 -6.59
N GLU A 60 12.53 7.04 -6.55
CA GLU A 60 11.25 7.52 -7.07
C GLU A 60 10.82 8.81 -6.37
N LEU A 61 10.88 8.86 -5.03
CA LEU A 61 10.60 10.07 -4.25
C LEU A 61 11.48 11.25 -4.68
N ALA A 62 12.78 11.04 -4.85
CA ALA A 62 13.70 12.09 -5.27
C ALA A 62 13.43 12.59 -6.69
N GLN A 63 13.27 11.67 -7.65
CA GLN A 63 13.24 11.99 -9.07
C GLN A 63 11.84 12.37 -9.57
N VAL A 64 10.82 11.59 -9.22
CA VAL A 64 9.46 11.75 -9.73
C VAL A 64 8.70 12.76 -8.88
N TYR A 65 8.73 12.60 -7.56
CA TYR A 65 7.94 13.43 -6.67
C TYR A 65 8.63 14.76 -6.40
N ASP A 66 9.86 14.79 -5.89
CA ASP A 66 10.51 16.06 -5.54
C ASP A 66 10.91 16.87 -6.77
N GLN A 67 11.78 16.33 -7.61
CA GLN A 67 12.26 17.01 -8.82
C GLN A 67 11.18 17.14 -9.90
N GLY A 68 10.43 16.07 -10.15
CA GLY A 68 9.35 16.04 -11.14
C GLY A 68 8.06 16.73 -10.69
N ALA A 69 8.03 17.31 -9.47
CA ALA A 69 6.89 18.04 -8.91
C ALA A 69 5.58 17.23 -8.91
N VAL A 70 5.65 15.91 -8.79
CA VAL A 70 4.47 15.03 -8.67
C VAL A 70 3.96 15.00 -7.23
N ARG A 71 2.65 15.10 -7.03
CA ARG A 71 1.99 15.05 -5.72
C ARG A 71 0.75 14.17 -5.78
N ILE A 72 0.53 13.37 -4.74
CA ILE A 72 -0.77 12.72 -4.50
C ILE A 72 -1.57 13.65 -3.60
N VAL A 73 -2.39 14.50 -4.21
CA VAL A 73 -3.17 15.53 -3.51
C VAL A 73 -4.33 14.91 -2.72
N SER A 74 -5.01 13.96 -3.35
CA SER A 74 -6.05 13.15 -2.71
C SER A 74 -5.75 11.68 -2.99
N PRO A 75 -5.39 10.89 -1.95
CA PRO A 75 -5.08 9.48 -2.12
C PRO A 75 -6.36 8.65 -2.29
N GLU A 76 -6.20 7.43 -2.78
CA GLU A 76 -7.22 6.40 -2.75
C GLU A 76 -7.63 6.01 -1.32
N SER A 77 -8.79 5.37 -1.19
CA SER A 77 -9.35 4.95 0.11
C SER A 77 -9.53 3.45 0.19
N ALA A 78 -9.07 2.84 1.29
CA ALA A 78 -9.30 1.43 1.56
C ALA A 78 -10.72 1.22 2.11
N LEU A 79 -11.49 0.32 1.48
CA LEU A 79 -12.85 -0.03 1.88
C LEU A 79 -12.92 -1.28 2.77
N SER A 80 -12.05 -2.27 2.50
CA SER A 80 -12.01 -3.50 3.27
C SER A 80 -10.74 -4.29 3.02
N TRP A 81 -10.45 -5.23 3.93
CA TRP A 81 -9.30 -6.14 3.85
C TRP A 81 -9.74 -7.57 4.11
N LYS A 82 -9.05 -8.52 3.47
CA LYS A 82 -9.15 -9.95 3.78
C LYS A 82 -7.82 -10.64 3.47
N PRO A 83 -7.45 -11.70 4.19
CA PRO A 83 -6.31 -12.52 3.81
C PRO A 83 -6.62 -13.35 2.56
N ILE A 84 -5.62 -13.50 1.70
CA ILE A 84 -5.61 -14.45 0.58
C ILE A 84 -4.78 -15.68 0.96
N SER A 85 -3.60 -15.46 1.55
CA SER A 85 -2.73 -16.49 2.09
C SER A 85 -1.97 -15.98 3.31
N ILE A 86 -1.66 -16.88 4.23
CA ILE A 86 -0.93 -16.57 5.47
C ILE A 86 0.08 -17.69 5.73
N THR A 87 1.34 -17.31 5.89
CA THR A 87 2.43 -18.15 6.39
C THR A 87 3.12 -17.46 7.57
N ASP A 88 4.13 -18.09 8.16
CA ASP A 88 4.94 -17.51 9.23
C ASP A 88 5.79 -16.31 8.77
N LYS A 89 6.05 -16.18 7.46
CA LYS A 89 6.94 -15.18 6.87
C LYS A 89 6.28 -14.24 5.87
N VAL A 90 5.16 -14.65 5.30
CA VAL A 90 4.48 -13.94 4.19
C VAL A 90 2.99 -13.91 4.46
N VAL A 91 2.40 -12.72 4.34
CA VAL A 91 0.96 -12.49 4.36
C VAL A 91 0.56 -11.78 3.07
N VAL A 92 -0.41 -12.34 2.35
CA VAL A 92 -1.02 -11.68 1.19
C VAL A 92 -2.39 -11.15 1.59
N ILE A 93 -2.54 -9.83 1.52
CA ILE A 93 -3.76 -9.10 1.85
C ILE A 93 -4.43 -8.68 0.55
N SER A 94 -5.72 -8.97 0.41
CA SER A 94 -6.56 -8.31 -0.60
C SER A 94 -7.25 -7.12 0.05
N GLN A 95 -6.88 -5.92 -0.37
CA GLN A 95 -7.55 -4.69 -0.03
C GLN A 95 -8.53 -4.33 -1.15
N CYS A 96 -9.79 -4.08 -0.83
CA CYS A 96 -10.66 -3.39 -1.76
C CYS A 96 -10.40 -1.89 -1.66
N THR A 97 -10.11 -1.24 -2.78
CA THR A 97 -9.67 0.15 -2.83
C THR A 97 -10.55 0.97 -3.75
N ASP A 98 -10.96 2.16 -3.29
CA ASP A 98 -11.71 3.15 -4.04
C ASP A 98 -10.78 4.28 -4.52
N TYR A 99 -10.65 4.37 -5.84
CA TYR A 99 -9.83 5.34 -6.58
C TYR A 99 -10.65 6.52 -7.11
N THR A 100 -11.95 6.62 -6.80
CA THR A 100 -12.85 7.66 -7.32
C THR A 100 -12.29 9.06 -7.10
N ASN A 101 -11.74 9.30 -5.90
CA ASN A 101 -11.20 10.59 -5.48
C ASN A 101 -9.69 10.72 -5.71
N LEU A 102 -9.01 9.72 -6.28
CA LEU A 102 -7.57 9.80 -6.50
C LEU A 102 -7.25 11.01 -7.39
N LEU A 103 -6.44 11.92 -6.86
CA LEU A 103 -5.94 13.09 -7.56
C LEU A 103 -4.42 13.14 -7.45
N VAL A 104 -3.77 12.96 -8.60
CA VAL A 104 -2.33 13.14 -8.77
C VAL A 104 -2.10 14.38 -9.65
N THR A 105 -1.21 15.25 -9.22
CA THR A 105 -0.80 16.43 -9.98
C THR A 105 0.67 16.38 -10.31
N GLN A 106 1.08 16.97 -11.43
CA GLN A 106 2.46 17.22 -11.80
C GLN A 106 2.58 18.71 -12.14
N GLU A 107 3.52 19.41 -11.50
CA GLU A 107 3.67 20.87 -11.65
C GLU A 107 2.37 21.64 -11.33
N GLY A 108 1.52 21.08 -10.47
CA GLY A 108 0.23 21.65 -10.09
C GLY A 108 -0.95 21.26 -11.01
N GLU A 109 -0.67 20.65 -12.16
CA GLU A 109 -1.71 20.25 -13.12
C GLU A 109 -2.12 18.77 -12.94
N PRO A 110 -3.41 18.42 -13.09
CA PRO A 110 -3.86 17.03 -12.98
C PRO A 110 -3.21 16.10 -14.02
N VAL A 111 -2.68 14.98 -13.56
CA VAL A 111 -2.10 13.93 -14.43
C VAL A 111 -3.20 12.98 -14.88
N LYS A 112 -3.34 12.79 -16.20
CA LYS A 112 -4.30 11.83 -16.79
C LYS A 112 -3.77 10.40 -16.71
N GLY A 113 -4.68 9.42 -16.66
CA GLY A 113 -4.32 7.99 -16.68
C GLY A 113 -3.75 7.45 -15.36
N THR A 114 -3.95 8.17 -14.25
CA THR A 114 -3.50 7.75 -12.91
C THR A 114 -4.50 6.88 -12.17
N ARG A 115 -5.75 6.86 -12.62
CA ARG A 115 -6.82 6.01 -12.09
C ARG A 115 -6.94 4.72 -12.90
N PRO A 116 -7.31 3.60 -12.25
CA PRO A 116 -7.65 2.35 -12.93
C PRO A 116 -8.90 2.47 -13.80
N ASP A 117 -9.11 1.47 -14.66
CA ASP A 117 -10.32 1.34 -15.46
C ASP A 117 -11.54 1.05 -14.56
N ASN A 118 -11.38 0.20 -13.53
CA ASN A 118 -12.38 0.02 -12.49
C ASN A 118 -12.03 0.84 -11.25
N LEU A 119 -12.82 1.88 -10.98
CA LEU A 119 -12.57 2.80 -9.86
C LEU A 119 -12.61 2.14 -8.47
N VAL A 120 -13.33 1.01 -8.33
CA VAL A 120 -13.36 0.24 -7.08
C VAL A 120 -12.84 -1.16 -7.37
N THR A 121 -11.57 -1.40 -7.04
CA THR A 121 -10.86 -2.59 -7.51
C THR A 121 -9.90 -3.15 -6.45
N PRO A 122 -9.60 -4.46 -6.45
CA PRO A 122 -8.69 -5.04 -5.47
C PRO A 122 -7.23 -4.62 -5.71
N LEU A 123 -6.56 -4.27 -4.61
CA LEU A 123 -5.11 -4.19 -4.51
C LEU A 123 -4.62 -5.40 -3.71
N LEU A 124 -3.73 -6.21 -4.27
CA LEU A 124 -3.03 -7.25 -3.52
C LEU A 124 -1.77 -6.65 -2.89
N ILE A 125 -1.63 -6.80 -1.58
CA ILE A 125 -0.45 -6.38 -0.83
C ILE A 125 0.24 -7.64 -0.31
N GLU A 126 1.49 -7.83 -0.69
CA GLU A 126 2.35 -8.86 -0.14
C GLU A 126 3.21 -8.24 0.95
N MET A 127 3.07 -8.76 2.16
CA MET A 127 3.84 -8.38 3.33
C MET A 127 4.79 -9.50 3.69
N ASP A 128 6.07 -9.18 3.82
CA ASP A 128 7.12 -10.10 4.24
C ASP A 128 7.59 -9.76 5.65
N LYS A 129 8.00 -10.77 6.40
CA LYS A 129 8.64 -10.64 7.72
C LYS A 129 10.10 -11.10 7.65
N PRO A 130 11.04 -10.21 7.29
CA PRO A 130 12.46 -10.56 7.27
C PRO A 130 12.97 -10.91 8.66
N VAL A 131 13.99 -11.75 8.72
CA VAL A 131 14.63 -12.14 10.00
C VAL A 131 15.16 -10.90 10.71
N GLY A 132 14.75 -10.71 11.97
CA GLY A 132 15.18 -9.59 12.80
C GLY A 132 14.55 -8.24 12.43
N ARG A 133 13.49 -8.23 11.61
CA ARG A 133 12.72 -7.05 11.25
C ARG A 133 11.22 -7.27 11.45
N ASP A 134 10.49 -6.17 11.48
CA ASP A 134 9.03 -6.20 11.46
C ASP A 134 8.50 -6.44 10.03
N TRP A 135 7.19 -6.58 9.86
CA TRP A 135 6.56 -6.72 8.56
C TRP A 135 6.86 -5.51 7.67
N MET A 136 7.20 -5.82 6.42
CA MET A 136 7.55 -4.87 5.36
C MET A 136 6.74 -5.20 4.10
N VAL A 137 6.39 -4.19 3.34
CA VAL A 137 5.75 -4.33 2.03
C VAL A 137 6.77 -4.88 1.05
N ALA A 138 6.52 -6.09 0.55
CA ALA A 138 7.31 -6.71 -0.50
C ALA A 138 6.88 -6.17 -1.87
N THR A 139 5.58 -6.25 -2.17
CA THR A 139 5.01 -5.74 -3.42
C THR A 139 3.54 -5.37 -3.27
N THR A 140 3.06 -4.54 -4.18
CA THR A 140 1.64 -4.21 -4.33
C THR A 140 1.24 -4.41 -5.78
N ASN A 141 0.18 -5.18 -6.02
CA ASN A 141 -0.30 -5.53 -7.35
C ASN A 141 -1.78 -5.18 -7.51
N LEU A 142 -2.08 -4.19 -8.35
CA LEU A 142 -3.44 -3.84 -8.70
C LEU A 142 -4.08 -4.96 -9.53
N LYS A 143 -5.29 -5.39 -9.18
CA LYS A 143 -6.05 -6.44 -9.88
C LYS A 143 -7.27 -5.86 -10.58
N ASP A 144 -7.00 -5.02 -11.57
CA ASP A 144 -8.01 -4.24 -12.29
C ASP A 144 -8.81 -5.02 -13.35
N GLU A 145 -8.72 -6.34 -13.36
CA GLU A 145 -9.52 -7.16 -14.29
C GLU A 145 -10.99 -7.21 -13.89
N ARG A 146 -11.29 -7.06 -12.59
CA ARG A 146 -12.65 -7.11 -12.04
C ARG A 146 -12.79 -6.16 -10.85
N PRO A 147 -13.93 -5.47 -10.71
CA PRO A 147 -14.17 -4.65 -9.54
C PRO A 147 -14.20 -5.52 -8.27
N CYS A 148 -14.06 -4.88 -7.11
CA CYS A 148 -14.38 -5.55 -5.87
C CYS A 148 -15.81 -6.11 -5.93
N ALA A 149 -16.04 -7.32 -5.40
CA ALA A 149 -17.40 -7.81 -5.25
C ALA A 149 -18.21 -6.79 -4.44
N ALA A 150 -19.31 -6.30 -5.02
CA ALA A 150 -20.28 -5.49 -4.30
C ALA A 150 -20.74 -6.30 -3.08
N ARG A 151 -20.65 -5.69 -1.90
CA ARG A 151 -21.14 -6.29 -0.66
C ARG A 151 -22.66 -6.39 -0.67
#